data_AF-A0A9D2YET5-F1
#
_entry.id   AF-A0A9D2YET5-F1
#
_cell.length_a   1.000
_cell.length_b   1.000
_cell.length_c   1.000
_cell.angle_alpha   90.00
_cell.angle_beta   90.00
_cell.angle_gamma   90.00
#
_symmetry.space_group_name_H-M   'P 1'
#
loop_
_entity.id
_entity.type
_entity.pdbx_description
1 polymer ?
#
loop_
_entity_poly.entity_id
_entity_poly.type
_entity_poly.pdbx_seq_one_letter_code
_entity_poly.pdbx_strand_id
1 'polypeptide(L)'
;MPPLLSLFTGHIRSPQIHHHILKLISQTLPWKKVVIAVTDIAMFLILIIAVTLMVQNAKADARYEMMGTCRMICDPYNHKLSATEVLQDLTSVPSTAFVQETKGETGQPGKPGPRGPPGERGPPGPRGLPGHRGDSVKVGNPGILGTKLDETGEELSVGAQGTRIAFYVGLKNPHEGYEVLHFDDVVTNLGNSYDLATGKFTCKVSGIYFFTYQVLMRGGDGTSMWADLCKNGQVRASAIAQDADQNYDSASNSVVLYLDSGDEIYVKLDGGKAHGGNNNKYSTFSGFLLYPD
;
A
#
# COMPACT_ATOMS: atom_id res chain seq x y z
N MET A 1 -7.24 -95.29 69.11
CA MET A 1 -8.52 -95.75 68.50
C MET A 1 -8.93 -94.77 67.40
N PRO A 2 -8.79 -95.13 66.12
CA PRO A 2 -9.69 -94.71 65.03
C PRO A 2 -10.98 -95.60 65.10
N PRO A 3 -12.06 -95.46 64.30
CA PRO A 3 -12.18 -95.15 62.84
C PRO A 3 -13.29 -94.10 62.52
N LEU A 4 -13.73 -93.71 61.30
CA LEU A 4 -13.50 -93.97 59.86
C LEU A 4 -14.19 -92.81 59.06
N LEU A 5 -13.54 -92.35 57.97
CA LEU A 5 -13.98 -92.02 56.58
C LEU A 5 -15.48 -91.90 56.22
N SER A 6 -16.01 -91.24 55.17
CA SER A 6 -15.61 -90.39 54.00
C SER A 6 -16.93 -90.09 53.22
N LEU A 7 -17.13 -89.02 52.42
CA LEU A 7 -17.00 -89.02 50.94
C LEU A 7 -17.43 -87.66 50.30
N PHE A 8 -16.56 -87.13 49.41
CA PHE A 8 -16.78 -86.51 48.07
C PHE A 8 -17.52 -85.15 47.89
N THR A 9 -16.78 -84.05 47.63
CA THR A 9 -16.40 -83.40 46.32
C THR A 9 -17.48 -82.55 45.64
N GLY A 10 -17.19 -81.26 45.42
CA GLY A 10 -17.96 -80.36 44.56
C GLY A 10 -17.27 -79.02 44.32
N HIS A 11 -16.42 -78.98 43.30
CA HIS A 11 -15.82 -77.78 42.69
C HIS A 11 -16.91 -76.78 42.23
N ILE A 12 -16.78 -75.49 42.54
CA ILE A 12 -17.00 -74.37 41.59
C ILE A 12 -16.06 -73.21 42.00
N ARG A 13 -14.93 -73.10 41.32
CA ARG A 13 -14.11 -71.89 41.22
C ARG A 13 -14.65 -71.15 39.98
N SER A 14 -15.33 -70.02 40.15
CA SER A 14 -15.73 -69.17 39.01
C SER A 14 -14.85 -67.93 38.94
N PRO A 15 -13.83 -67.88 38.06
CA PRO A 15 -12.97 -66.72 37.87
C PRO A 15 -13.66 -65.57 37.08
N GLN A 16 -14.91 -65.77 36.65
CA GLN A 16 -15.63 -64.81 35.81
C GLN A 16 -16.22 -63.61 36.57
N ILE A 17 -16.58 -63.77 37.85
CA ILE A 17 -17.23 -62.72 38.63
C ILE A 17 -16.21 -61.62 39.01
N HIS A 18 -14.97 -62.02 39.33
CA HIS A 18 -13.89 -61.07 39.60
C HIS A 18 -13.49 -60.22 38.39
N HIS A 19 -13.57 -60.81 37.18
CA HIS A 19 -13.22 -60.11 35.94
C HIS A 19 -14.27 -59.07 35.55
N HIS A 20 -15.55 -59.33 35.84
CA HIS A 20 -16.63 -58.36 35.62
C HIS A 20 -16.60 -57.19 36.61
N ILE A 21 -16.30 -57.43 37.88
CA ILE A 21 -16.18 -56.36 38.89
C ILE A 21 -14.98 -55.44 38.60
N LEU A 22 -13.84 -56.00 38.17
CA LEU A 22 -12.68 -55.21 37.76
C LEU A 22 -12.92 -54.41 36.47
N LYS A 23 -13.74 -54.92 35.54
CA LYS A 23 -14.16 -54.17 34.35
C LYS A 23 -15.07 -52.99 34.67
N LEU A 24 -16.00 -53.13 35.63
CA LEU A 24 -16.86 -52.03 36.08
C LEU A 24 -16.08 -50.91 36.78
N ILE A 25 -15.01 -51.23 37.50
CA ILE A 25 -14.16 -50.21 38.14
C ILE A 25 -13.28 -49.48 37.11
N SER A 26 -12.98 -50.08 35.95
CA SER A 26 -12.20 -49.44 34.87
C SER A 26 -12.99 -48.44 34.00
N GLN A 27 -14.32 -48.34 34.19
CA GLN A 27 -15.17 -47.40 33.46
C GLN A 27 -15.47 -46.10 34.21
N THR A 28 -14.85 -45.85 35.37
CA THR A 28 -14.83 -44.50 35.94
C THR A 28 -13.98 -43.62 35.02
N LEU A 29 -14.63 -42.63 34.40
CA LEU A 29 -14.03 -41.59 33.56
C LEU A 29 -12.62 -41.25 34.06
N PRO A 30 -11.56 -41.41 33.24
CA PRO A 30 -10.20 -41.33 33.73
C PRO A 30 -10.00 -39.94 34.29
N TRP A 31 -9.79 -39.81 35.60
CA TRP A 31 -9.63 -38.53 36.29
C TRP A 31 -8.64 -37.60 35.58
N LYS A 32 -7.67 -38.18 34.87
CA LYS A 32 -6.74 -37.46 33.98
C LYS A 32 -7.42 -36.65 32.88
N LYS A 33 -8.45 -37.18 32.20
CA LYS A 33 -9.21 -36.45 31.18
C LYS A 33 -10.08 -35.34 31.78
N VAL A 34 -10.61 -35.57 32.99
CA VAL A 34 -11.36 -34.53 33.73
C VAL A 34 -10.42 -33.40 34.16
N VAL A 35 -9.23 -33.73 34.66
CA VAL A 35 -8.21 -32.73 35.02
C VAL A 35 -7.78 -31.91 33.81
N ILE A 36 -7.51 -32.55 32.66
CA ILE A 36 -7.14 -31.84 31.42
C ILE A 36 -8.27 -30.91 30.96
N ALA A 37 -9.51 -31.39 30.93
CA ALA A 37 -10.66 -30.56 30.54
C ALA A 37 -10.84 -29.36 31.47
N VAL A 38 -10.64 -29.53 32.78
CA VAL A 38 -10.75 -28.45 33.76
C VAL A 38 -9.61 -27.44 33.61
N THR A 39 -8.38 -27.89 33.34
CA THR A 39 -7.25 -26.97 33.09
C THR A 39 -7.42 -26.18 31.80
N ASP A 40 -7.94 -26.81 30.74
CA ASP A 40 -8.18 -26.14 29.46
C ASP A 40 -9.28 -25.08 29.57
N ILE A 41 -10.38 -25.40 30.27
CA ILE A 41 -11.46 -24.45 30.55
C ILE A 41 -10.96 -23.30 31.42
N ALA A 42 -10.15 -23.58 32.45
CA ALA A 42 -9.58 -22.54 33.31
C ALA A 42 -8.65 -21.60 32.53
N MET A 43 -7.78 -22.15 31.67
CA MET A 43 -6.87 -21.35 30.83
C MET A 43 -7.65 -20.48 29.83
N PHE A 44 -8.72 -21.01 29.24
CA PHE A 44 -9.58 -20.26 28.33
C PHE A 44 -10.31 -19.10 29.03
N LEU A 45 -10.83 -19.33 30.24
CA LEU A 45 -11.46 -18.27 31.04
C LEU A 45 -10.46 -17.18 31.44
N ILE A 46 -9.22 -17.55 31.81
CA ILE A 46 -8.15 -16.58 32.11
C ILE A 46 -7.83 -15.73 30.88
N LEU A 47 -7.76 -16.34 29.68
CA LEU A 47 -7.50 -15.62 28.44
C LEU A 47 -8.61 -14.61 28.12
N ILE A 48 -9.89 -15.00 28.27
CA ILE A 48 -11.03 -14.10 28.05
C ILE A 48 -10.97 -12.91 29.01
N ILE A 49 -10.70 -13.16 30.29
CA ILE A 49 -10.58 -12.10 31.29
C ILE A 49 -9.42 -11.16 30.96
N ALA A 50 -8.26 -11.70 30.58
CA ALA A 50 -7.10 -10.92 30.19
C ALA A 50 -7.37 -10.04 28.96
N VAL A 51 -8.01 -10.57 27.91
CA VAL A 51 -8.39 -9.80 26.73
C VAL A 51 -9.40 -8.71 27.09
N THR A 52 -10.39 -9.01 27.93
CA THR A 52 -11.39 -8.04 28.35
C THR A 52 -10.75 -6.90 29.15
N LEU A 53 -9.81 -7.20 30.05
CA LEU A 53 -9.05 -6.20 30.80
C LEU A 53 -8.15 -5.34 29.89
N MET A 54 -7.49 -5.94 28.89
CA MET A 54 -6.70 -5.20 27.91
C MET A 54 -7.57 -4.26 27.07
N VAL A 55 -8.77 -4.69 26.67
CA VAL A 55 -9.73 -3.85 25.92
C VAL A 55 -10.29 -2.72 26.79
N GLN A 56 -10.54 -2.97 28.07
CA GLN A 56 -10.99 -1.92 29.01
C GLN A 56 -9.88 -0.89 29.29
N ASN A 57 -8.63 -1.33 29.43
CA ASN A 57 -7.49 -0.44 29.56
C ASN A 57 -7.17 0.33 28.26
N ALA A 58 -7.43 -0.26 27.09
CA ALA A 58 -7.27 0.42 25.80
C ALA A 58 -8.32 1.52 25.55
N LYS A 59 -9.38 1.59 26.38
CA LYS A 59 -10.45 2.60 26.23
C LYS A 59 -10.22 3.87 27.07
N ALA A 60 -9.17 3.89 27.89
CA ALA A 60 -8.66 5.12 28.48
C ALA A 60 -7.57 5.68 27.55
N ASP A 61 -7.76 6.92 27.09
CA ASP A 61 -6.83 7.72 26.28
C ASP A 61 -6.82 7.54 24.76
N ALA A 62 -7.99 7.32 24.17
CA ALA A 62 -8.22 7.69 22.76
C ALA A 62 -9.19 8.87 22.66
N ARG A 63 -8.82 10.04 23.22
CA ARG A 63 -9.42 11.33 22.84
C ARG A 63 -8.74 11.80 21.55
N TYR A 64 -9.32 11.45 20.41
CA TYR A 64 -9.02 12.14 19.15
C TYR A 64 -9.89 13.41 19.09
N GLU A 65 -9.33 14.55 19.45
CA GLU A 65 -9.93 15.83 19.09
C GLU A 65 -9.74 16.06 17.58
N MET A 66 -10.74 15.67 16.78
CA MET A 66 -10.88 16.22 15.43
C MET A 66 -11.60 17.57 15.52
N MET A 67 -10.84 18.63 15.78
CA MET A 67 -11.27 20.01 15.52
C MET A 67 -10.20 20.71 14.68
N GLY A 68 -10.17 20.35 13.40
CA GLY A 68 -9.55 21.13 12.34
C GLY A 68 -10.43 21.07 11.10
N THR A 69 -11.14 22.15 10.79
CA THR A 69 -11.86 22.27 9.52
C THR A 69 -10.83 22.57 8.43
N CYS A 70 -10.65 21.65 7.48
CA CYS A 70 -9.85 21.91 6.29
C CYS A 70 -10.54 23.00 5.45
N ARG A 71 -9.99 24.22 5.45
CA ARG A 71 -10.33 25.24 4.45
C ARG A 71 -9.28 25.22 3.33
N MET A 72 -9.75 25.06 2.10
CA MET A 72 -8.97 25.32 0.90
C MET A 72 -8.66 26.82 0.83
N ILE A 73 -7.40 27.20 1.04
CA ILE A 73 -6.92 28.53 0.67
C ILE A 73 -6.49 28.44 -0.79
N CYS A 74 -7.42 28.73 -1.68
CA CYS A 74 -7.08 29.19 -3.02
C CYS A 74 -7.09 30.71 -2.96
N ASP A 75 -5.93 31.36 -2.96
CA ASP A 75 -5.87 32.73 -3.45
C ASP A 75 -4.61 32.91 -4.32
N PRO A 76 -4.74 33.34 -5.58
CA PRO A 76 -3.61 33.67 -6.41
C PRO A 76 -3.16 35.11 -6.09
N TYR A 77 -1.92 35.26 -5.65
CA TYR A 77 -1.12 36.50 -5.61
C TYR A 77 -1.88 37.82 -5.40
N ASN A 78 -1.78 38.38 -4.19
CA ASN A 78 -1.70 39.84 -4.07
C ASN A 78 -0.68 40.28 -3.03
N HIS A 79 0.01 41.36 -3.37
CA HIS A 79 1.20 41.89 -2.72
C HIS A 79 0.93 42.42 -1.30
N LYS A 80 1.93 42.22 -0.43
CA LYS A 80 2.26 42.99 0.79
C LYS A 80 1.14 43.17 1.82
N LEU A 81 1.30 42.53 2.98
CA LEU A 81 0.96 43.17 4.26
C LEU A 81 1.77 42.56 5.42
N SER A 82 2.16 43.47 6.32
CA SER A 82 3.10 43.32 7.42
C SER A 82 2.49 42.55 8.60
N ALA A 83 3.34 41.91 9.38
CA ALA A 83 3.02 41.16 10.59
C ALA A 83 2.45 42.08 11.69
N THR A 84 1.13 42.05 11.86
CA THR A 84 0.39 42.31 13.12
C THR A 84 -1.09 42.18 12.80
N GLU A 85 -1.70 41.02 13.06
CA GLU A 85 -3.15 40.81 13.28
C GLU A 85 -3.43 39.29 13.33
N VAL A 86 -2.91 38.63 14.36
CA VAL A 86 -3.43 37.32 14.80
C VAL A 86 -3.62 37.41 16.31
N LEU A 87 -4.59 38.21 16.74
CA LEU A 87 -5.22 38.06 18.05
C LEU A 87 -6.51 38.85 18.12
N GLN A 88 -7.65 38.21 17.83
CA GLN A 88 -8.99 38.51 18.35
C GLN A 88 -10.00 37.70 17.54
N ASP A 89 -10.45 36.56 18.07
CA ASP A 89 -11.87 36.40 18.40
C ASP A 89 -12.12 35.06 19.12
N LEU A 90 -11.93 35.09 20.44
CA LEU A 90 -12.55 34.15 21.36
C LEU A 90 -13.31 35.01 22.36
N THR A 91 -14.62 35.16 22.19
CA THR A 91 -15.65 35.26 23.25
C THR A 91 -16.95 35.83 22.68
N SER A 92 -18.10 35.26 23.08
CA SER A 92 -19.50 35.77 23.02
C SER A 92 -20.43 34.78 22.27
N VAL A 93 -21.61 34.29 22.72
CA VAL A 93 -22.57 34.58 23.82
C VAL A 93 -23.42 33.26 24.10
N PRO A 94 -24.63 33.22 24.74
CA PRO A 94 -24.92 32.53 26.01
C PRO A 94 -25.95 31.37 25.93
N SER A 95 -26.28 30.80 27.10
CA SER A 95 -27.38 29.84 27.34
C SER A 95 -28.71 30.54 27.70
N THR A 96 -29.88 30.05 27.22
CA THR A 96 -31.09 29.66 28.01
C THR A 96 -32.33 29.27 27.16
N ALA A 97 -32.89 28.08 27.49
CA ALA A 97 -34.30 27.64 27.68
C ALA A 97 -35.43 27.72 26.61
N PHE A 98 -35.94 26.51 26.26
CA PHE A 98 -37.32 25.99 26.06
C PHE A 98 -38.45 26.79 25.38
N VAL A 99 -38.99 26.24 24.26
CA VAL A 99 -40.44 26.03 24.00
C VAL A 99 -40.62 24.77 23.13
N GLN A 100 -41.57 23.91 23.49
CA GLN A 100 -41.99 22.71 22.74
C GLN A 100 -43.24 23.03 21.93
N GLU A 101 -43.15 22.92 20.59
CA GLU A 101 -44.29 22.94 19.66
C GLU A 101 -44.31 21.64 18.85
N THR A 102 -45.48 21.01 18.78
CA THR A 102 -45.74 19.78 18.03
C THR A 102 -45.77 20.08 16.52
N LYS A 103 -44.70 19.74 15.80
CA LYS A 103 -44.61 19.89 14.34
C LYS A 103 -45.45 18.81 13.64
N GLY A 104 -46.47 19.25 12.89
CA GLY A 104 -47.31 18.38 12.06
C GLY A 104 -46.50 17.61 11.01
N GLU A 105 -46.98 16.41 10.67
CA GLU A 105 -46.36 15.52 9.69
C GLU A 105 -46.18 16.23 8.35
N THR A 106 -44.93 16.28 7.87
CA THR A 106 -44.61 16.87 6.56
C THR A 106 -45.07 15.90 5.48
N GLY A 107 -45.97 16.36 4.60
CA GLY A 107 -46.47 15.55 3.48
C GLY A 107 -45.35 14.98 2.63
N GLN A 108 -45.54 13.75 2.11
CA GLN A 108 -44.50 13.06 1.35
C GLN A 108 -44.06 13.89 0.13
N PRO A 109 -42.75 14.03 -0.12
CA PRO A 109 -42.25 14.73 -1.29
C PRO A 109 -42.86 14.15 -2.58
N GLY A 110 -43.33 15.04 -3.46
CA GLY A 110 -43.84 14.64 -4.78
C GLY A 110 -42.79 13.87 -5.58
N LYS A 111 -43.23 12.92 -6.40
CA LYS A 111 -42.33 12.11 -7.22
C LYS A 111 -41.45 13.02 -8.10
N PRO A 112 -40.13 12.74 -8.22
CA PRO A 112 -39.25 13.50 -9.11
C PRO A 112 -39.83 13.56 -10.52
N GLY A 113 -39.76 14.75 -11.13
CA GLY A 113 -40.21 14.95 -12.51
C GLY A 113 -39.41 14.07 -13.49
N PRO A 114 -39.97 13.75 -14.67
CA PRO A 114 -39.25 12.98 -15.67
C PRO A 114 -37.99 13.72 -16.10
N ARG A 115 -36.90 12.97 -16.31
CA ARG A 115 -35.64 13.51 -16.82
C ARG A 115 -35.88 14.16 -18.18
N GLY A 116 -35.40 15.40 -18.34
CA GLY A 116 -35.48 16.10 -19.62
C GLY A 116 -34.79 15.35 -20.76
N PRO A 117 -35.17 15.60 -22.01
CA PRO A 117 -34.55 14.94 -23.16
C PRO A 117 -33.04 15.23 -23.20
N PRO A 118 -32.21 14.26 -23.67
CA PRO A 118 -30.79 14.50 -23.88
C PRO A 118 -30.57 15.71 -24.80
N GLY A 119 -29.60 16.57 -24.43
CA GLY A 119 -29.23 17.71 -25.26
C GLY A 119 -28.70 17.26 -26.63
N GLU A 120 -28.89 18.09 -27.65
CA GLU A 120 -28.43 17.80 -29.00
C GLU A 120 -26.91 17.61 -29.02
N ARG A 121 -26.43 16.65 -29.82
CA ARG A 121 -25.01 16.40 -30.00
C ARG A 121 -24.37 17.63 -30.65
N GLY A 122 -23.31 18.16 -30.03
CA GLY A 122 -22.56 19.28 -30.59
C GLY A 122 -22.01 18.96 -32.00
N PRO A 123 -21.74 19.99 -32.82
CA PRO A 123 -21.23 19.81 -34.16
C PRO A 123 -19.87 19.08 -34.14
N PRO A 124 -19.57 18.25 -35.15
CA PRO A 124 -18.25 17.61 -35.27
C PRO A 124 -17.13 18.66 -35.25
N GLY A 125 -16.04 18.34 -34.53
CA GLY A 125 -14.86 19.20 -34.49
C GLY A 125 -14.24 19.37 -35.88
N PRO A 126 -13.50 20.48 -36.11
CA PRO A 126 -12.82 20.70 -37.37
C PRO A 126 -11.81 19.59 -37.66
N ARG A 127 -11.68 19.23 -38.94
CA ARG A 127 -10.72 18.21 -39.39
C ARG A 127 -9.30 18.68 -39.07
N GLY A 128 -8.51 17.82 -38.42
CA GLY A 128 -7.12 18.10 -38.08
C GLY A 128 -6.27 18.44 -39.31
N LEU A 129 -5.22 19.23 -39.10
CA LEU A 129 -4.28 19.63 -40.15
C LEU A 129 -3.66 18.39 -40.82
N PRO A 130 -3.45 18.41 -42.15
CA PRO A 130 -2.77 17.32 -42.85
C PRO A 130 -1.38 17.05 -42.25
N GLY A 131 -1.09 15.79 -41.93
CA GLY A 131 0.22 15.40 -41.40
C GLY A 131 1.33 15.68 -42.41
N HIS A 132 2.46 16.20 -41.93
CA HIS A 132 3.64 16.40 -42.76
C HIS A 132 4.15 15.06 -43.30
N ARG A 133 4.40 15.04 -44.62
CA ARG A 133 4.97 13.89 -45.34
C ARG A 133 6.34 13.56 -44.75
N GLY A 134 6.56 12.29 -44.39
CA GLY A 134 7.79 11.84 -43.75
C GLY A 134 8.98 11.90 -44.69
N ASP A 135 9.99 12.67 -44.32
CA ASP A 135 11.32 12.58 -44.90
C ASP A 135 12.03 11.37 -44.28
N SER A 136 12.45 10.45 -45.15
CA SER A 136 13.23 9.29 -44.75
C SER A 136 14.73 9.63 -44.66
N VAL A 137 15.32 9.15 -43.56
CA VAL A 137 16.74 8.87 -43.30
C VAL A 137 17.68 10.04 -43.00
N LYS A 138 18.11 10.10 -41.72
CA LYS A 138 19.50 9.88 -41.32
C LYS A 138 19.55 9.41 -39.86
N VAL A 139 20.06 8.20 -39.66
CA VAL A 139 20.52 7.73 -38.33
C VAL A 139 21.55 8.73 -37.84
N GLY A 140 21.24 9.42 -36.74
CA GLY A 140 22.17 10.32 -36.09
C GLY A 140 23.24 9.51 -35.38
N ASN A 141 24.49 9.66 -35.79
CA ASN A 141 25.62 9.33 -34.93
C ASN A 141 25.54 10.17 -33.64
N PRO A 142 25.95 9.64 -32.47
CA PRO A 142 25.95 10.38 -31.21
C PRO A 142 26.73 11.69 -31.36
N GLY A 143 26.18 12.77 -30.83
CA GLY A 143 26.83 14.07 -30.82
C GLY A 143 28.19 14.00 -30.14
N ILE A 144 29.25 14.04 -30.94
CA ILE A 144 30.56 14.53 -30.52
C ILE A 144 30.38 16.02 -30.26
N LEU A 145 30.74 16.45 -29.05
CA LEU A 145 30.78 17.85 -28.63
C LEU A 145 31.61 18.65 -29.64
N GLY A 146 30.94 19.47 -30.46
CA GLY A 146 31.60 20.40 -31.34
C GLY A 146 32.24 21.51 -30.52
N THR A 147 33.56 21.47 -30.36
CA THR A 147 34.35 22.63 -29.98
C THR A 147 34.22 23.66 -31.11
N LYS A 148 33.43 24.72 -30.90
CA LYS A 148 33.60 25.95 -31.67
C LYS A 148 34.85 26.62 -31.10
N LEU A 149 35.90 26.69 -31.90
CA LEU A 149 37.01 27.61 -31.66
C LEU A 149 36.50 29.01 -32.01
N ASP A 150 36.52 29.91 -31.03
CA ASP A 150 36.47 31.35 -31.27
C ASP A 150 37.91 31.86 -31.44
N GLU A 151 38.13 32.84 -32.32
CA GLU A 151 39.46 33.31 -32.76
C GLU A 151 40.18 34.21 -31.74
N THR A 152 39.76 34.17 -30.48
CA THR A 152 40.43 34.84 -29.37
C THR A 152 40.54 33.80 -28.27
N GLY A 153 41.76 33.31 -28.02
CA GLY A 153 42.08 32.22 -27.10
C GLY A 153 41.83 32.51 -25.63
N GLU A 154 40.61 32.89 -25.27
CA GLU A 154 40.06 32.84 -23.93
C GLU A 154 39.00 31.75 -23.87
N GLU A 155 39.20 30.82 -22.93
CA GLU A 155 38.29 29.72 -22.64
C GLU A 155 37.02 30.29 -21.99
N LEU A 156 36.12 30.82 -22.82
CA LEU A 156 34.76 31.15 -22.42
C LEU A 156 34.03 29.83 -22.15
N SER A 157 34.01 29.45 -20.87
CA SER A 157 33.15 28.42 -20.30
C SER A 157 31.80 28.46 -20.99
N VAL A 158 31.51 27.43 -21.80
CA VAL A 158 30.18 27.19 -22.36
C VAL A 158 29.22 27.26 -21.19
N GLY A 159 28.43 28.33 -21.14
CA GLY A 159 27.69 28.75 -19.96
C GLY A 159 26.96 27.58 -19.31
N ALA A 160 27.01 27.56 -17.98
CA ALA A 160 26.39 26.58 -17.08
C ALA A 160 24.96 26.19 -17.49
N GLN A 161 24.82 25.30 -18.46
CA GLN A 161 23.64 24.47 -18.60
C GLN A 161 23.82 23.39 -17.54
N GLY A 162 23.39 23.69 -16.32
CA GLY A 162 23.54 22.79 -15.17
C GLY A 162 23.10 21.38 -15.53
N THR A 163 23.73 20.37 -14.92
CA THR A 163 23.38 18.96 -15.11
C THR A 163 21.88 18.76 -14.92
N ARG A 164 21.17 18.32 -15.96
CA ARG A 164 19.73 17.98 -15.90
C ARG A 164 19.56 16.49 -16.10
N ILE A 165 19.00 15.83 -15.10
CA ILE A 165 18.68 14.40 -15.14
C ILE A 165 17.23 14.25 -14.72
N ALA A 166 16.42 13.62 -15.57
CA ALA A 166 15.02 13.31 -15.28
C ALA A 166 14.55 12.15 -16.15
N PHE A 167 13.77 11.24 -15.57
CA PHE A 167 13.14 10.16 -16.32
C PHE A 167 11.69 9.94 -15.87
N TYR A 168 10.90 9.43 -16.80
CA TYR A 168 9.55 8.92 -16.57
C TYR A 168 9.32 7.76 -17.52
N VAL A 169 9.07 6.60 -16.94
CA VAL A 169 8.85 5.34 -17.63
C VAL A 169 7.55 4.71 -17.16
N GLY A 170 6.83 4.11 -18.09
CA GLY A 170 5.65 3.30 -17.83
C GLY A 170 5.91 1.83 -18.14
N LEU A 171 4.92 1.02 -17.84
CA LEU A 171 4.88 -0.39 -18.20
C LEU A 171 3.83 -0.63 -19.29
N LYS A 172 4.15 -1.40 -20.33
CA LYS A 172 3.21 -1.89 -21.36
C LYS A 172 2.72 -3.28 -21.02
N ASN A 173 3.65 -4.21 -20.89
CA ASN A 173 3.34 -5.63 -20.78
C ASN A 173 3.27 -6.04 -19.30
N PRO A 174 2.20 -6.71 -18.86
CA PRO A 174 2.17 -7.27 -17.51
C PRO A 174 3.25 -8.33 -17.33
N HIS A 175 4.04 -8.23 -16.26
CA HIS A 175 5.03 -9.25 -15.91
C HIS A 175 5.39 -9.22 -14.42
N GLU A 176 6.14 -10.24 -13.99
CA GLU A 176 6.71 -10.35 -12.64
C GLU A 176 7.91 -9.41 -12.48
N GLY A 177 8.22 -9.01 -11.24
CA GLY A 177 9.32 -8.08 -10.98
C GLY A 177 10.12 -8.45 -9.72
N TYR A 178 10.27 -9.75 -9.44
CA TYR A 178 10.82 -10.24 -8.16
C TYR A 178 12.25 -9.77 -7.87
N GLU A 179 13.09 -9.67 -8.92
CA GLU A 179 14.42 -9.09 -8.80
C GLU A 179 14.40 -7.60 -9.14
N VAL A 180 13.89 -7.28 -10.33
CA VAL A 180 13.71 -5.92 -10.84
C VAL A 180 12.43 -5.87 -11.69
N LEU A 181 11.65 -4.81 -11.53
CA LEU A 181 10.54 -4.49 -12.41
C LEU A 181 11.03 -3.63 -13.59
N HIS A 182 11.02 -4.20 -14.79
CA HIS A 182 11.46 -3.56 -16.02
C HIS A 182 10.34 -2.72 -16.64
N PHE A 183 10.35 -1.41 -16.43
CA PHE A 183 9.45 -0.51 -17.14
C PHE A 183 9.92 -0.34 -18.59
N ASP A 184 9.10 -0.74 -19.55
CA ASP A 184 9.45 -0.87 -20.98
C ASP A 184 8.88 0.26 -21.87
N ASP A 185 8.30 1.31 -21.26
CA ASP A 185 7.69 2.44 -21.96
C ASP A 185 8.29 3.78 -21.58
N VAL A 186 9.40 4.15 -22.21
CA VAL A 186 10.06 5.43 -21.95
C VAL A 186 9.28 6.59 -22.55
N VAL A 187 8.90 7.54 -21.70
CA VAL A 187 8.32 8.82 -22.11
C VAL A 187 9.37 9.93 -22.02
N THR A 188 10.15 9.94 -20.93
CA THR A 188 11.25 10.90 -20.71
C THR A 188 12.47 10.15 -20.19
N ASN A 189 13.66 10.45 -20.71
CA ASN A 189 14.94 9.93 -20.19
C ASN A 189 16.07 10.95 -20.42
N LEU A 190 15.90 12.17 -19.90
CA LEU A 190 16.91 13.21 -19.98
C LEU A 190 18.14 12.82 -19.16
N GLY A 191 19.32 12.88 -19.79
CA GLY A 191 20.57 12.38 -19.21
C GLY A 191 20.82 10.90 -19.46
N ASN A 192 19.87 10.16 -20.05
CA ASN A 192 19.98 8.72 -20.36
C ASN A 192 20.42 7.88 -19.16
N SER A 193 19.87 8.15 -17.98
CA SER A 193 20.24 7.48 -16.73
C SER A 193 19.36 6.28 -16.41
N TYR A 194 18.17 6.17 -17.01
CA TYR A 194 17.37 4.95 -16.95
C TYR A 194 17.73 4.01 -18.10
N ASP A 195 18.01 2.74 -17.78
CA ASP A 195 18.29 1.69 -18.76
C ASP A 195 17.14 0.68 -18.82
N LEU A 196 16.54 0.56 -20.01
CA LEU A 196 15.46 -0.37 -20.33
C LEU A 196 15.86 -1.84 -20.21
N ALA A 197 17.12 -2.16 -20.52
CA ALA A 197 17.59 -3.55 -20.51
C ALA A 197 17.70 -4.10 -19.08
N THR A 198 18.09 -3.24 -18.13
CA THR A 198 18.27 -3.61 -16.73
C THR A 198 17.07 -3.23 -15.85
N GLY A 199 16.22 -2.31 -16.30
CA GLY A 199 15.11 -1.76 -15.51
C GLY A 199 15.54 -0.74 -14.45
N LYS A 200 16.81 -0.30 -14.47
CA LYS A 200 17.43 0.50 -13.40
C LYS A 200 17.72 1.92 -13.84
N PHE A 201 17.63 2.83 -12.89
CA PHE A 201 18.27 4.14 -12.95
C PHE A 201 19.70 4.04 -12.40
N THR A 202 20.70 4.49 -13.15
CA THR A 202 22.08 4.60 -12.68
C THR A 202 22.46 6.07 -12.48
N CYS A 203 22.86 6.42 -11.26
CA CYS A 203 23.32 7.75 -10.92
C CYS A 203 24.58 8.10 -11.71
N LYS A 204 24.56 9.22 -12.45
CA LYS A 204 25.72 9.71 -13.21
C LYS A 204 26.49 10.82 -12.50
N VAL A 205 25.78 11.59 -11.68
CA VAL A 205 26.30 12.75 -10.96
C VAL A 205 25.81 12.68 -9.52
N SER A 206 26.73 12.74 -8.56
CA SER A 206 26.38 12.70 -7.14
C SER A 206 25.47 13.87 -6.77
N GLY A 207 24.54 13.63 -5.85
CA GLY A 207 23.61 14.66 -5.38
C GLY A 207 22.30 14.12 -4.83
N ILE A 208 21.35 15.02 -4.65
CA ILE A 208 20.02 14.73 -4.10
C ILE A 208 19.02 14.50 -5.23
N TYR A 209 18.34 13.36 -5.19
CA TYR A 209 17.36 12.94 -6.18
C TYR A 209 15.99 12.68 -5.55
N PHE A 210 14.93 12.97 -6.30
CA PHE A 210 13.57 12.53 -5.97
C PHE A 210 13.20 11.33 -6.84
N PHE A 211 12.52 10.36 -6.25
CA PHE A 211 11.93 9.22 -6.96
C PHE A 211 10.50 8.99 -6.48
N THR A 212 9.63 8.58 -7.40
CA THR A 212 8.28 8.11 -7.08
C THR A 212 7.92 6.97 -8.01
N TYR A 213 7.18 6.00 -7.47
CA TYR A 213 6.64 4.90 -8.24
C TYR A 213 5.18 4.68 -7.86
N GLN A 214 4.43 4.21 -8.85
CA GLN A 214 3.09 3.69 -8.67
C GLN A 214 3.00 2.43 -9.50
N VAL A 215 2.70 1.30 -8.86
CA VAL A 215 2.57 0.02 -9.55
C VAL A 215 1.18 -0.52 -9.30
N LEU A 216 0.40 -0.64 -10.38
CA LEU A 216 -0.83 -1.42 -10.36
C LEU A 216 -0.43 -2.90 -10.34
N MET A 217 -0.70 -3.57 -9.24
CA MET A 217 -0.31 -4.95 -9.00
C MET A 217 -1.53 -5.86 -9.03
N ARG A 218 -1.30 -7.12 -9.45
CA ARG A 218 -2.25 -8.20 -9.29
C ARG A 218 -1.69 -9.29 -8.40
N GLY A 219 -2.32 -9.53 -7.25
CA GLY A 219 -1.96 -10.57 -6.28
C GLY A 219 -2.99 -11.68 -6.17
N GLY A 220 -2.70 -12.64 -5.28
CA GLY A 220 -3.64 -13.70 -4.91
C GLY A 220 -4.62 -13.25 -3.83
N ASP A 221 -5.79 -13.88 -3.78
CA ASP A 221 -6.85 -13.56 -2.82
C ASP A 221 -6.35 -13.70 -1.38
N GLY A 222 -6.52 -12.64 -0.57
CA GLY A 222 -6.10 -12.61 0.83
C GLY A 222 -4.58 -12.55 1.04
N THR A 223 -3.77 -12.45 -0.02
CA THR A 223 -2.31 -12.35 0.08
C THR A 223 -1.84 -10.90 -0.03
N SER A 224 -0.84 -10.54 0.77
CA SER A 224 -0.20 -9.24 0.66
C SER A 224 0.73 -9.21 -0.55
N MET A 225 0.81 -8.06 -1.20
CA MET A 225 1.76 -7.75 -2.26
C MET A 225 2.48 -6.44 -1.93
N TRP A 226 3.72 -6.31 -2.36
CA TRP A 226 4.47 -5.08 -2.13
C TRP A 226 5.37 -4.71 -3.29
N ALA A 227 5.63 -3.41 -3.41
CA ALA A 227 6.59 -2.83 -4.32
C ALA A 227 7.62 -2.04 -3.51
N ASP A 228 8.88 -2.38 -3.68
CA ASP A 228 10.01 -1.81 -2.97
C ASP A 228 10.89 -1.02 -3.92
N LEU A 229 11.19 0.23 -3.58
CA LEU A 229 12.27 0.98 -4.21
C LEU A 229 13.59 0.64 -3.51
N CYS A 230 14.54 0.16 -4.29
CA CYS A 230 15.84 -0.29 -3.83
C CYS A 230 16.95 0.65 -4.29
N LYS A 231 17.95 0.86 -3.43
CA LYS A 231 19.25 1.46 -3.72
C LYS A 231 20.32 0.38 -3.53
N ASN A 232 21.01 -0.01 -4.60
CA ASN A 232 22.08 -1.02 -4.56
C ASN A 232 21.68 -2.31 -3.81
N GLY A 233 20.47 -2.82 -4.02
CA GLY A 233 19.95 -4.01 -3.32
C GLY A 233 19.31 -3.76 -1.96
N GLN A 234 19.45 -2.56 -1.37
CA GLN A 234 18.82 -2.22 -0.10
C GLN A 234 17.49 -1.49 -0.31
N VAL A 235 16.42 -1.96 0.34
CA VAL A 235 15.11 -1.29 0.32
C VAL A 235 15.20 0.08 1.01
N ARG A 236 14.75 1.13 0.34
CA ARG A 236 14.72 2.52 0.85
C ARG A 236 13.31 3.04 1.06
N ALA A 237 12.35 2.52 0.30
CA ALA A 237 10.92 2.75 0.47
C ALA A 237 10.16 1.50 0.04
N SER A 238 9.03 1.23 0.70
CA SER A 238 8.17 0.08 0.42
C SER A 238 6.71 0.52 0.47
N ALA A 239 5.86 -0.10 -0.34
CA ALA A 239 4.42 0.05 -0.30
C ALA A 239 3.78 -1.33 -0.32
N ILE A 240 2.84 -1.56 0.58
CA ILE A 240 2.12 -2.83 0.73
C ILE A 240 0.63 -2.63 0.42
N ALA A 241 0.05 -3.61 -0.26
CA ALA A 241 -1.37 -3.71 -0.54
C ALA A 241 -1.85 -5.12 -0.17
N GLN A 242 -3.06 -5.23 0.37
CA GLN A 242 -3.69 -6.51 0.67
C GLN A 242 -5.21 -6.34 0.68
N ASP A 243 -5.88 -7.17 -0.10
CA ASP A 243 -7.33 -7.27 -0.11
C ASP A 243 -7.78 -8.71 0.07
N ALA A 244 -8.97 -8.89 0.64
CA ALA A 244 -9.54 -10.21 0.91
C ALA A 244 -10.01 -10.91 -0.37
N ASP A 245 -10.61 -10.16 -1.29
CA ASP A 245 -11.30 -10.65 -2.50
C ASP A 245 -11.09 -9.76 -3.75
N GLN A 246 -10.27 -8.70 -3.64
CA GLN A 246 -9.78 -7.96 -4.81
C GLN A 246 -8.40 -8.44 -5.23
N ASN A 247 -8.25 -8.73 -6.52
CA ASN A 247 -6.96 -9.12 -7.07
C ASN A 247 -6.10 -7.93 -7.50
N TYR A 248 -6.65 -6.72 -7.67
CA TYR A 248 -5.91 -5.57 -8.19
C TYR A 248 -5.90 -4.42 -7.19
N ASP A 249 -4.71 -3.99 -6.81
CA ASP A 249 -4.51 -2.78 -6.01
C ASP A 249 -3.20 -2.09 -6.40
N SER A 250 -2.98 -0.86 -5.95
CA SER A 250 -1.79 -0.06 -6.26
C SER A 250 -0.82 0.00 -5.09
N ALA A 251 0.45 -0.34 -5.34
CA ALA A 251 1.56 -0.09 -4.42
C ALA A 251 2.35 1.13 -4.90
N SER A 252 2.30 2.22 -4.13
CA SER A 252 2.92 3.50 -4.49
C SER A 252 3.68 4.10 -3.31
N ASN A 253 4.87 4.62 -3.57
CA ASN A 253 5.63 5.40 -2.59
C ASN A 253 6.57 6.40 -3.30
N SER A 254 7.14 7.33 -2.53
CA SER A 254 8.11 8.30 -3.00
C SER A 254 9.24 8.50 -1.99
N VAL A 255 10.41 8.90 -2.46
CA VAL A 255 11.58 9.09 -1.60
C VAL A 255 12.50 10.18 -2.15
N VAL A 256 13.16 10.90 -1.26
CA VAL A 256 14.30 11.77 -1.57
C VAL A 256 15.56 11.09 -1.04
N LEU A 257 16.54 10.87 -1.91
CA LEU A 257 17.78 10.16 -1.57
C LEU A 257 19.00 10.93 -2.08
N TYR A 258 20.06 10.92 -1.27
CA TYR A 258 21.40 11.19 -1.76
C TYR A 258 21.95 9.97 -2.49
N LEU A 259 22.49 10.18 -3.69
CA LEU A 259 23.13 9.17 -4.51
C LEU A 259 24.57 9.56 -4.83
N ASP A 260 25.46 8.59 -4.75
CA ASP A 260 26.81 8.66 -5.31
C ASP A 260 26.77 8.27 -6.78
N SER A 261 27.69 8.81 -7.59
CA SER A 261 27.87 8.35 -8.97
C SER A 261 28.10 6.83 -9.02
N GLY A 262 27.33 6.14 -9.85
CA GLY A 262 27.31 4.68 -9.93
C GLY A 262 26.22 3.99 -9.12
N ASP A 263 25.54 4.68 -8.19
CA ASP A 263 24.42 4.08 -7.45
C ASP A 263 23.27 3.70 -8.38
N GLU A 264 22.69 2.52 -8.15
CA GLU A 264 21.55 2.00 -8.88
C GLU A 264 20.26 2.12 -8.08
N ILE A 265 19.21 2.65 -8.71
CA ILE A 265 17.85 2.72 -8.18
C ILE A 265 16.89 1.95 -9.06
N TYR A 266 16.07 1.10 -8.45
CA TYR A 266 15.08 0.30 -9.16
C TYR A 266 13.93 -0.12 -8.26
N VAL A 267 12.85 -0.60 -8.87
CA VAL A 267 11.69 -1.16 -8.15
C VAL A 267 11.76 -2.68 -8.24
N LYS A 268 11.47 -3.37 -7.13
CA LYS A 268 11.23 -4.82 -7.10
C LYS A 268 9.84 -5.09 -6.53
N LEU A 269 9.26 -6.23 -6.88
CA LEU A 269 7.94 -6.65 -6.44
C LEU A 269 8.00 -7.94 -5.63
N ASP A 270 7.00 -8.18 -4.83
CA ASP A 270 6.71 -9.50 -4.26
C ASP A 270 5.20 -9.70 -4.10
N GLY A 271 4.77 -10.96 -4.01
CA GLY A 271 3.36 -11.32 -3.80
C GLY A 271 2.42 -11.02 -4.97
N GLY A 272 2.92 -10.55 -6.11
CA GLY A 272 2.08 -10.21 -7.27
C GLY A 272 2.83 -9.87 -8.56
N LYS A 273 2.07 -9.55 -9.61
CA LYS A 273 2.57 -9.12 -10.93
C LYS A 273 2.19 -7.68 -11.20
N ALA A 274 3.06 -6.92 -11.86
CA ALA A 274 2.70 -5.57 -12.29
C ALA A 274 1.87 -5.59 -13.57
N HIS A 275 1.01 -4.59 -13.71
CA HIS A 275 0.17 -4.39 -14.87
C HIS A 275 0.34 -2.97 -15.43
N GLY A 276 0.77 -2.87 -16.69
CA GLY A 276 0.78 -1.61 -17.44
C GLY A 276 -0.60 -1.11 -17.83
N GLY A 277 -1.55 -2.05 -17.93
CA GLY A 277 -2.88 -1.88 -18.50
C GLY A 277 -2.82 -1.72 -20.03
N ASN A 278 -3.67 -0.86 -20.58
CA ASN A 278 -3.65 -0.51 -21.99
C ASN A 278 -2.58 0.59 -22.24
N ASN A 279 -2.95 1.69 -22.89
CA ASN A 279 -2.04 2.81 -23.15
C ASN A 279 -2.04 3.87 -22.02
N ASN A 280 -2.84 3.70 -20.96
CA ASN A 280 -3.08 4.72 -19.92
C ASN A 280 -2.01 4.78 -18.80
N LYS A 281 -0.92 4.00 -18.89
CA LYS A 281 0.25 4.08 -17.97
C LYS A 281 -0.14 3.89 -16.50
N TYR A 282 -0.77 2.76 -16.16
CA TYR A 282 -1.18 2.50 -14.77
C TYR A 282 -0.03 2.17 -13.82
N SER A 283 1.05 1.60 -14.36
CA SER A 283 2.29 1.37 -13.62
C SER A 283 3.40 2.28 -14.17
N THR A 284 4.00 3.06 -13.29
CA THR A 284 4.97 4.10 -13.63
C THR A 284 6.09 4.23 -12.61
N PHE A 285 7.23 4.70 -13.09
CA PHE A 285 8.38 5.04 -12.26
C PHE A 285 9.02 6.32 -12.82
N SER A 286 9.30 7.27 -11.94
CA SER A 286 9.95 8.52 -12.30
C SER A 286 10.92 8.98 -11.24
N GLY A 287 11.85 9.83 -11.67
CA GLY A 287 12.75 10.53 -10.78
C GLY A 287 13.55 11.59 -11.51
N PHE A 288 14.13 12.49 -10.72
CA PHE A 288 14.92 13.60 -11.24
C PHE A 288 15.92 14.11 -10.20
N LEU A 289 17.00 14.72 -10.70
CA LEU A 289 17.99 15.41 -9.88
C LEU A 289 17.39 16.71 -9.33
N LEU A 290 17.45 16.88 -8.00
CA LEU A 290 17.09 18.11 -7.32
C LEU A 290 18.29 19.05 -7.25
N TYR A 291 19.39 18.56 -6.68
CA TYR A 291 20.61 19.34 -6.48
C TYR A 291 21.84 18.46 -6.79
N PRO A 292 22.68 18.83 -7.76
CA PRO A 292 24.01 18.24 -7.90
C PRO A 292 24.90 18.71 -6.74
N ASP A 293 25.88 17.89 -6.39
CA ASP A 293 26.98 18.29 -5.51
C ASP A 293 27.98 19.25 -6.19
#